data_AF-A0A969QND1-F1
#
_entry.id   AF-A0A969QND1-F1
#
_cell.length_a   1.000
_cell.length_b   1.000
_cell.length_c   1.000
_cell.angle_alpha   90.00
_cell.angle_beta   90.00
_cell.angle_gamma   90.00
#
_symmetry.space_group_name_H-M   'P 1'
#
loop_
_entity.id
_entity.type
_entity.pdbx_description
1 polymer ?
#
loop_
_entity_poly.entity_id
_entity_poly.type
_entity_poly.pdbx_seq_one_letter_code
_entity_poly.pdbx_strand_id
1 'polypeptide(L)'
;MVTTPSKQIIKFLSAPIRLTGISVSGSSADISTAIATALSTAGDGGVAVPTQVVGGSNKVGIITLAPSNRCEIALSTSKDKILALNGEEIFARLSEAGGIYTLSFLTLPDTGTETAHSFASAATIDVEFNYRFDFNRLPSDAIIAIGTRNINQDSAVGGGGSKLFRERLTIATQNTVPVLAKTPDQAYNLVLIINGLEYSTLGGGSAPMSVSGKTVTWSASNAGFNLDTTDKVDASYTTLE
;
A
#
# COMPACT_ATOMS: atom_id res chain seq x y z
N MET A 1 -5.90 -24.66 -40.13
CA MET A 1 -5.41 -23.83 -39.01
C MET A 1 -5.88 -22.41 -39.29
N VAL A 2 -6.86 -21.90 -38.55
CA VAL A 2 -7.39 -20.56 -38.78
C VAL A 2 -6.39 -19.58 -38.16
N THR A 3 -5.64 -18.87 -39.00
CA THR A 3 -4.79 -17.76 -38.58
C THR A 3 -5.69 -16.63 -38.14
N THR A 4 -5.68 -16.30 -36.85
CA THR A 4 -6.37 -15.12 -36.34
C THR A 4 -5.77 -13.89 -37.04
N PRO A 5 -6.55 -13.10 -37.80
CA PRO A 5 -6.00 -11.96 -38.52
C PRO A 5 -5.49 -10.92 -37.52
N SER A 6 -4.25 -10.46 -37.73
CA SER A 6 -3.48 -9.56 -36.85
C SER A 6 -4.09 -8.17 -36.59
N LYS A 7 -5.28 -7.88 -37.15
CA LYS A 7 -6.00 -6.61 -37.02
C LYS A 7 -6.96 -6.52 -35.83
N GLN A 8 -7.09 -7.56 -34.99
CA GLN A 8 -8.20 -7.64 -34.02
C GLN A 8 -7.88 -7.31 -32.57
N ILE A 9 -6.63 -7.00 -32.22
CA ILE A 9 -6.27 -6.75 -30.81
C ILE A 9 -5.38 -5.50 -30.70
N ILE A 10 -6.00 -4.33 -30.77
CA ILE A 10 -5.39 -3.10 -30.25
C ILE A 10 -5.62 -3.14 -28.74
N LYS A 11 -4.64 -3.68 -28.00
CA LYS A 11 -4.64 -3.67 -26.55
C LYS A 11 -3.55 -2.72 -26.07
N PHE A 12 -3.91 -1.97 -25.03
CA PHE A 12 -3.00 -1.10 -24.31
C PHE A 12 -2.72 -1.74 -22.96
N LEU A 13 -1.45 -1.78 -22.59
CA LEU A 13 -1.03 -2.23 -21.27
C LEU A 13 -0.39 -1.05 -20.55
N SER A 14 -0.70 -0.93 -19.26
CA SER A 14 -0.07 0.06 -18.41
C SER A 14 1.14 -0.58 -17.75
N ALA A 15 2.29 0.09 -17.82
CA ALA A 15 3.49 -0.30 -17.11
C ALA A 15 4.14 0.95 -16.46
N PRO A 16 4.80 0.79 -15.31
CA PRO A 16 5.50 1.89 -14.67
C PRO A 16 6.75 2.26 -15.47
N ILE A 17 7.02 3.56 -15.56
CA ILE A 17 8.28 4.12 -16.03
C ILE A 17 8.97 4.74 -14.82
N ARG A 18 10.22 4.35 -14.58
CA ARG A 18 11.01 4.83 -13.46
C ARG A 18 11.83 6.06 -13.84
N LEU A 19 11.70 7.09 -13.03
CA LEU A 19 12.58 8.24 -12.96
C LEU A 19 13.53 8.03 -11.78
N THR A 20 14.83 8.23 -11.97
CA THR A 20 15.83 7.99 -10.94
C THR A 20 16.49 9.29 -10.52
N GLY A 21 16.72 9.47 -9.22
CA GLY A 21 17.56 10.56 -8.71
C GLY A 21 16.91 11.95 -8.77
N ILE A 22 15.58 12.03 -8.67
CA ILE A 22 14.84 13.30 -8.71
C ILE A 22 15.03 14.03 -7.38
N SER A 23 15.53 15.26 -7.45
CA SER A 23 15.61 16.13 -6.27
C SER A 23 14.27 16.81 -6.02
N VAL A 24 13.74 16.64 -4.82
CA VAL A 24 12.44 17.18 -4.42
C VAL A 24 12.56 17.94 -3.10
N SER A 25 11.73 18.98 -2.94
CA SER A 25 11.60 19.75 -1.71
C SER A 25 10.20 20.35 -1.65
N GLY A 26 9.62 20.51 -0.46
CA GLY A 26 8.27 21.04 -0.32
C GLY A 26 7.18 20.04 -0.71
N SER A 27 6.01 20.54 -1.10
CA SER A 27 4.79 19.74 -1.35
C SER A 27 4.62 19.26 -2.79
N SER A 28 5.43 19.76 -3.72
CA SER A 28 5.33 19.41 -5.13
C SER A 28 6.65 19.57 -5.88
N ALA A 29 6.80 18.89 -7.01
CA ALA A 29 7.96 19.02 -7.88
C ALA A 29 7.57 18.97 -9.37
N ASP A 30 8.16 19.86 -10.17
CA ASP A 30 8.11 19.75 -11.64
C ASP A 30 9.09 18.67 -12.09
N ILE A 31 8.57 17.68 -12.83
CA ILE A 31 9.34 16.55 -13.33
C ILE A 31 9.29 16.44 -14.86
N SER A 32 8.89 17.51 -15.56
CA SER A 32 8.67 17.52 -17.01
C SER A 32 9.91 17.10 -17.79
N THR A 33 11.08 17.64 -17.44
CA THR A 33 12.34 17.26 -18.07
C THR A 33 12.70 15.80 -17.82
N ALA A 34 12.53 15.32 -16.58
CA ALA A 34 12.82 13.93 -16.24
C ALA A 34 11.92 12.94 -16.99
N ILE A 35 10.64 13.26 -17.13
CA ILE A 35 9.70 12.49 -17.97
C ILE A 35 10.16 12.48 -19.42
N ALA A 36 10.44 13.63 -20.01
CA ALA A 36 10.86 13.72 -21.41
C ALA A 36 12.13 12.89 -21.67
N THR A 37 13.10 12.95 -20.76
CA THR A 37 14.31 12.12 -20.82
C THR A 37 13.99 10.64 -20.74
N ALA A 38 13.19 10.20 -19.77
CA ALA A 38 12.85 8.78 -19.63
C ALA A 38 12.06 8.24 -20.83
N LEU A 39 11.09 9.01 -21.35
CA LEU A 39 10.29 8.61 -22.50
C LEU A 39 11.08 8.54 -23.81
N SER A 40 12.24 9.19 -23.89
CA SER A 40 13.11 9.10 -25.08
C SER A 40 13.68 7.70 -25.30
N THR A 41 13.66 6.84 -24.27
CA THR A 41 14.18 5.46 -24.33
C THR A 41 13.26 4.43 -23.69
N ALA A 42 12.01 4.76 -23.38
CA ALA A 42 11.11 3.89 -22.62
C ALA A 42 10.40 2.81 -23.45
N GLY A 43 10.50 2.86 -24.78
CA GLY A 43 9.90 1.87 -25.67
C GLY A 43 10.79 0.65 -25.88
N ASP A 44 10.22 -0.41 -26.46
CA ASP A 44 10.95 -1.64 -26.76
C ASP A 44 12.24 -1.37 -27.56
N GLY A 45 13.33 -2.01 -27.16
CA GLY A 45 14.67 -1.77 -27.72
C GLY A 45 15.24 -0.37 -27.44
N GLY A 46 14.70 0.38 -26.48
CA GLY A 46 15.16 1.73 -26.12
C GLY A 46 14.64 2.83 -27.05
N VAL A 47 13.54 2.59 -27.77
CA VAL A 47 12.95 3.56 -28.69
C VAL A 47 12.11 4.60 -27.94
N ALA A 48 12.06 5.83 -28.46
CA ALA A 48 11.23 6.88 -27.89
C ALA A 48 9.73 6.55 -27.96
N VAL A 49 9.00 6.90 -26.89
CA VAL A 49 7.53 6.85 -26.84
C VAL A 49 6.95 8.27 -26.70
N PRO A 50 5.72 8.52 -27.20
CA PRO A 50 5.15 9.87 -27.18
C PRO A 50 4.98 10.45 -25.78
N THR A 51 5.39 11.70 -25.60
CA THR A 51 5.05 12.50 -24.41
C THR A 51 3.67 13.12 -24.62
N GLN A 52 2.63 12.35 -24.32
CA GLN A 52 1.24 12.82 -24.41
C GLN A 52 0.43 12.29 -23.22
N VAL A 53 -0.51 13.10 -22.74
CA VAL A 53 -1.42 12.69 -21.67
C VAL A 53 -2.52 11.80 -22.24
N VAL A 54 -2.92 10.79 -21.47
CA VAL A 54 -4.04 9.93 -21.79
C VAL A 54 -5.15 10.03 -20.74
N GLY A 55 -6.34 10.44 -21.20
CA GLY A 55 -7.56 10.49 -20.37
C GLY A 55 -8.43 9.23 -20.43
N GLY A 56 -8.14 8.26 -21.30
CA GLY A 56 -8.99 7.07 -21.54
C GLY A 56 -8.19 5.83 -21.95
N SER A 57 -8.76 4.63 -21.83
CA SER A 57 -8.04 3.34 -21.97
C SER A 57 -7.55 2.97 -23.38
N ASN A 58 -7.75 3.84 -24.37
CA ASN A 58 -7.58 3.53 -25.79
C ASN A 58 -6.43 4.28 -26.48
N LYS A 59 -5.48 4.84 -25.74
CA LYS A 59 -4.32 5.57 -26.29
C LYS A 59 -3.04 5.28 -25.52
N VAL A 60 -1.92 5.39 -26.23
CA VAL A 60 -0.56 5.39 -25.66
C VAL A 60 -0.33 6.72 -24.94
N GLY A 61 0.29 6.74 -23.78
CA GLY A 61 0.62 8.00 -23.09
C GLY A 61 0.70 7.91 -21.57
N ILE A 62 0.97 9.06 -20.96
CA ILE A 62 1.13 9.26 -19.51
C ILE A 62 -0.24 9.37 -18.85
N ILE A 63 -0.47 8.62 -17.78
CA ILE A 63 -1.73 8.66 -17.02
C ILE A 63 -1.64 9.76 -15.95
N THR A 64 -2.47 10.80 -16.08
CA THR A 64 -2.48 11.96 -15.15
C THR A 64 -3.81 12.17 -14.43
N LEU A 65 -4.82 11.35 -14.73
CA LEU A 65 -6.12 11.37 -14.06
C LEU A 65 -6.23 10.32 -12.95
N ALA A 66 -6.86 10.72 -11.85
CA ALA A 66 -7.21 9.81 -10.76
C ALA A 66 -8.21 8.73 -11.23
N PRO A 67 -8.21 7.53 -10.61
CA PRO A 67 -7.34 7.12 -9.49
C PRO A 67 -5.95 6.64 -9.94
N SER A 68 -5.72 6.41 -11.24
CA SER A 68 -4.55 5.71 -11.76
C SER A 68 -3.29 6.55 -11.94
N ASN A 69 -3.33 7.84 -11.59
CA ASN A 69 -2.18 8.75 -11.63
C ASN A 69 -1.30 8.72 -10.37
N ARG A 70 -1.49 7.73 -9.49
CA ARG A 70 -0.62 7.51 -8.35
C ARG A 70 0.77 7.09 -8.85
N CYS A 71 1.78 7.68 -8.24
CA CYS A 71 3.18 7.38 -8.43
C CYS A 71 3.77 6.83 -7.14
N GLU A 72 4.51 5.73 -7.25
CA GLU A 72 5.32 5.23 -6.14
C GLU A 72 6.61 6.04 -6.05
N ILE A 73 7.05 6.30 -4.83
CA ILE A 73 8.31 6.99 -4.57
C ILE A 73 9.15 6.19 -3.58
N ALA A 74 10.46 6.20 -3.78
CA ALA A 74 11.43 5.53 -2.92
C ALA A 74 12.67 6.41 -2.75
N LEU A 75 13.43 6.22 -1.67
CA LEU A 75 14.74 6.85 -1.52
C LEU A 75 15.66 6.38 -2.66
N SER A 76 16.29 7.31 -3.37
CA SER A 76 17.13 6.94 -4.51
C SER A 76 18.36 6.12 -4.09
N THR A 77 18.86 6.30 -2.86
CA THR A 77 20.04 5.59 -2.36
C THR A 77 19.70 4.17 -1.91
N SER A 78 18.76 3.99 -0.99
CA SER A 78 18.46 2.68 -0.40
C SER A 78 17.37 1.90 -1.12
N LYS A 79 16.60 2.58 -1.99
CA LYS A 79 15.39 2.05 -2.66
C LYS A 79 14.26 1.69 -1.70
N ASP A 80 14.35 2.12 -0.45
CA ASP A 80 13.28 1.95 0.54
C ASP A 80 12.13 2.93 0.32
N LYS A 81 10.94 2.53 0.75
CA LYS A 81 9.77 3.41 0.84
C LYS A 81 10.06 4.56 1.80
N ILE A 82 9.55 5.73 1.46
CA ILE A 82 9.70 6.93 2.28
C ILE A 82 8.50 7.00 3.23
N LEU A 83 8.79 7.08 4.52
CA LEU A 83 7.77 7.23 5.55
C LEU A 83 7.76 8.67 6.08
N ALA A 84 6.57 9.20 6.31
CA ALA A 84 6.38 10.44 7.06
C ALA A 84 6.67 10.21 8.55
N LEU A 85 6.76 11.29 9.33
CA LEU A 85 7.07 11.22 10.77
C LEU A 85 6.07 10.38 11.59
N ASN A 86 4.83 10.30 11.12
CA ASN A 86 3.77 9.46 11.69
C ASN A 86 3.83 7.99 11.23
N GLY A 87 4.83 7.60 10.45
CA GLY A 87 5.01 6.23 9.93
C GLY A 87 4.18 5.91 8.69
N GLU A 88 3.43 6.86 8.14
CA GLU A 88 2.65 6.67 6.91
C GLU A 88 3.54 6.68 5.67
N GLU A 89 3.22 5.83 4.69
CA GLU A 89 3.92 5.83 3.41
C GLU A 89 3.59 7.10 2.60
N ILE A 90 4.64 7.78 2.16
CA ILE A 90 4.52 8.93 1.27
C ILE A 90 4.50 8.40 -0.17
N PHE A 91 3.56 8.88 -0.96
CA PHE A 91 3.47 8.65 -2.40
C PHE A 91 3.26 9.98 -3.11
N ALA A 92 3.19 9.96 -4.45
CA ALA A 92 2.87 11.13 -5.23
C ALA A 92 1.67 10.91 -6.15
N ARG A 93 1.03 12.00 -6.57
CA ARG A 93 0.12 12.01 -7.72
C ARG A 93 0.72 12.86 -8.83
N LEU A 94 0.68 12.33 -10.05
CA LEU A 94 1.09 13.03 -11.25
C LEU A 94 -0.08 13.80 -11.85
N SER A 95 0.09 15.10 -12.05
CA SER A 95 -0.82 15.94 -12.82
C SER A 95 -0.09 16.56 -14.01
N GLU A 96 -0.87 17.02 -14.99
CA GLU A 96 -0.35 17.79 -16.12
C GLU A 96 -1.26 18.99 -16.37
N ALA A 97 -0.64 20.15 -16.58
CA ALA A 97 -1.31 21.35 -17.03
C ALA A 97 -0.38 22.18 -17.92
N GLY A 98 -0.80 22.47 -19.16
CA GLY A 98 -0.03 23.31 -20.08
C GLY A 98 1.32 22.71 -20.50
N GLY A 99 1.43 21.39 -20.53
CA GLY A 99 2.65 20.63 -20.82
C GLY A 99 3.59 20.45 -19.62
N ILE A 100 3.21 20.95 -18.45
CA ILE A 100 4.02 20.85 -17.23
C ILE A 100 3.51 19.69 -16.38
N TYR A 101 4.39 18.74 -16.11
CA TYR A 101 4.12 17.55 -15.29
C TYR A 101 4.56 17.79 -13.85
N THR A 102 3.60 17.76 -12.93
CA THR A 102 3.83 18.05 -11.52
C THR A 102 3.53 16.84 -10.66
N LEU A 103 4.44 16.50 -9.76
CA LEU A 103 4.17 15.61 -8.64
C LEU A 103 3.63 16.42 -7.48
N SER A 104 2.52 15.96 -6.88
CA SER A 104 2.06 16.39 -5.56
C SER A 104 2.29 15.26 -4.57
N PHE A 105 2.89 15.54 -3.41
CA PHE A 105 3.20 14.51 -2.42
C PHE A 105 2.07 14.37 -1.40
N LEU A 106 1.69 13.12 -1.10
CA LEU A 106 0.61 12.81 -0.18
C LEU A 106 0.99 11.61 0.69
N THR A 107 0.36 11.52 1.86
CA THR A 107 0.24 10.28 2.62
C THR A 107 -1.20 9.78 2.53
N LEU A 108 -1.40 8.49 2.78
CA LEU A 108 -2.72 7.90 2.97
C LEU A 108 -2.74 7.34 4.39
N PRO A 109 -3.19 8.14 5.37
CA PRO A 109 -3.53 7.66 6.70
C PRO A 109 -4.53 6.51 6.64
N ASP A 110 -4.58 5.74 7.72
CA ASP A 110 -5.47 4.59 7.88
C ASP A 110 -6.97 4.97 7.87
N THR A 111 -7.25 6.27 7.92
CA THR A 111 -8.59 6.86 7.72
C THR A 111 -9.04 6.89 6.26
N GLY A 112 -8.18 6.51 5.31
CA GLY A 112 -8.49 6.41 3.88
C GLY A 112 -8.57 7.74 3.14
N THR A 113 -8.21 8.86 3.78
CA THR A 113 -8.23 10.20 3.17
C THR A 113 -6.83 10.68 2.85
N GLU A 114 -6.54 10.92 1.57
CA GLU A 114 -5.23 11.44 1.17
C GLU A 114 -4.94 12.79 1.83
N THR A 115 -3.79 12.87 2.50
CA THR A 115 -3.34 14.05 3.22
C THR A 115 -2.09 14.60 2.54
N ALA A 116 -2.02 15.92 2.34
CA ALA A 116 -0.86 16.54 1.69
C ALA A 116 0.40 16.35 2.53
N HIS A 117 1.51 15.99 1.87
CA HIS A 117 2.83 15.86 2.46
C HIS A 117 3.77 16.95 1.92
N SER A 118 4.75 17.36 2.74
CA SER A 118 5.79 18.31 2.34
C SER A 118 7.16 17.85 2.86
N PHE A 119 8.12 17.73 1.96
CA PHE A 119 9.51 17.44 2.32
C PHE A 119 10.14 18.66 2.99
N ALA A 120 10.55 18.52 4.25
CA ALA A 120 11.12 19.60 5.05
C ALA A 120 12.50 20.08 4.53
N SER A 121 13.22 19.21 3.84
CA SER A 121 14.51 19.49 3.21
C SER A 121 14.60 18.79 1.85
N ALA A 122 15.58 19.19 1.05
CA ALA A 122 15.84 18.51 -0.22
C ALA A 122 16.09 17.01 0.01
N ALA A 123 15.36 16.18 -0.72
CA ALA A 123 15.51 14.73 -0.75
C ALA A 123 15.72 14.27 -2.19
N THR A 124 16.43 13.16 -2.37
CA THR A 124 16.62 12.55 -3.68
C THR A 124 15.83 11.24 -3.74
N ILE A 125 14.86 11.19 -4.65
CA ILE A 125 13.89 10.11 -4.75
C ILE A 125 13.91 9.47 -6.15
N ASP A 126 13.54 8.21 -6.21
CA ASP A 126 13.10 7.58 -7.44
C ASP A 126 11.57 7.63 -7.50
N VAL A 127 11.03 7.79 -8.70
CA VAL A 127 9.59 7.92 -8.93
C VAL A 127 9.17 6.95 -10.01
N GLU A 128 8.09 6.22 -9.80
CA GLU A 128 7.47 5.39 -10.83
C GLU A 128 6.11 5.95 -11.20
N PHE A 129 5.91 6.26 -12.48
CA PHE A 129 4.62 6.72 -12.99
C PHE A 129 4.07 5.77 -14.04
N ASN A 130 2.75 5.65 -14.11
CA ASN A 130 2.10 4.74 -15.05
C ASN A 130 2.06 5.34 -16.46
N TYR A 131 2.53 4.54 -17.43
CA TYR A 131 2.44 4.85 -18.85
C TYR A 131 1.71 3.73 -19.59
N ARG A 132 0.86 4.10 -20.55
CA ARG A 132 0.17 3.16 -21.43
C ARG A 132 0.98 2.93 -22.70
N PHE A 133 1.36 1.69 -22.91
CA PHE A 133 2.02 1.20 -24.12
C PHE A 133 1.01 0.48 -25.01
N ASP A 134 1.22 0.52 -26.32
CA ASP A 134 0.70 -0.52 -27.20
C ASP A 134 1.71 -1.68 -27.28
N PHE A 135 1.26 -2.86 -27.71
CA PHE A 135 2.13 -4.04 -27.75
C PHE A 135 3.40 -3.86 -28.58
N ASN A 136 3.38 -3.01 -29.59
CA ASN A 136 4.55 -2.77 -30.44
C ASN A 136 5.65 -1.94 -29.74
N ARG A 137 5.29 -1.15 -28.73
CA ARG A 137 6.24 -0.31 -27.98
C ARG A 137 6.50 -0.79 -26.57
N LEU A 138 5.73 -1.77 -26.07
CA LEU A 138 5.87 -2.29 -24.73
C LEU A 138 7.21 -3.03 -24.60
N PRO A 139 8.14 -2.57 -23.75
CA PRO A 139 9.38 -3.28 -23.50
C PRO A 139 9.13 -4.71 -23.00
N SER A 140 9.92 -5.67 -23.48
CA SER A 140 9.79 -7.08 -23.08
C SER A 140 9.96 -7.33 -21.57
N ASP A 141 10.78 -6.52 -20.89
CA ASP A 141 11.00 -6.54 -19.44
C ASP A 141 9.82 -5.96 -18.64
N ALA A 142 9.06 -5.03 -19.22
CA ALA A 142 7.85 -4.47 -18.60
C ALA A 142 6.74 -5.54 -18.39
N ILE A 143 6.72 -6.59 -19.22
CA ILE A 143 5.78 -7.73 -19.06
C ILE A 143 6.18 -8.62 -17.87
N ILE A 144 7.49 -8.80 -17.63
CA ILE A 144 8.01 -9.60 -16.51
C ILE A 144 7.80 -8.85 -15.17
N ALA A 145 7.74 -7.51 -15.21
CA ALA A 145 7.41 -6.66 -14.06
C ALA A 145 5.92 -6.65 -13.69
N ILE A 146 5.03 -7.32 -14.43
CA ILE A 146 3.66 -7.66 -13.99
C ILE A 146 3.71 -8.79 -12.93
N GLY A 147 4.71 -8.75 -12.05
CA GLY A 147 4.80 -9.55 -10.85
C GLY A 147 4.11 -8.80 -9.71
N THR A 148 2.86 -9.16 -9.44
CA THR A 148 2.19 -9.17 -8.11
C THR A 148 2.30 -7.98 -7.15
N ARG A 149 2.96 -6.86 -7.46
CA ARG A 149 3.01 -5.68 -6.58
C ARG A 149 1.68 -4.96 -6.45
N ASN A 150 0.74 -5.20 -7.37
CA ASN A 150 -0.49 -4.42 -7.50
C ASN A 150 -1.79 -5.25 -7.63
N ILE A 151 -1.78 -6.56 -7.37
CA ILE A 151 -3.04 -7.37 -7.34
C ILE A 151 -3.77 -7.27 -6.00
N ASN A 152 -3.17 -6.62 -5.01
CA ASN A 152 -3.86 -6.20 -3.78
C ASN A 152 -3.56 -4.73 -3.52
N GLN A 153 -4.02 -3.85 -4.42
CA GLN A 153 -4.44 -2.55 -3.93
C GLN A 153 -5.65 -2.83 -3.05
N ASP A 154 -5.48 -2.55 -1.76
CA ASP A 154 -6.46 -2.63 -0.68
C ASP A 154 -7.90 -2.68 -1.17
N SER A 155 -8.68 -3.66 -0.67
CA SER A 155 -10.02 -3.91 -1.17
C SER A 155 -10.85 -2.64 -1.07
N ALA A 156 -11.13 -2.00 -2.21
CA ALA A 156 -12.02 -0.83 -2.30
C ALA A 156 -13.45 -1.14 -1.84
N VAL A 157 -13.72 -2.39 -1.46
CA VAL A 157 -14.98 -2.85 -0.91
C VAL A 157 -14.90 -2.84 0.61
N GLY A 158 -15.11 -1.67 1.20
CA GLY A 158 -15.76 -1.50 2.51
C GLY A 158 -15.17 -2.18 3.76
N GLY A 159 -13.96 -2.74 3.71
CA GLY A 159 -13.23 -3.17 4.90
C GLY A 159 -12.27 -2.07 5.30
N GLY A 160 -12.75 -1.04 5.99
CA GLY A 160 -11.95 0.15 6.27
C GLY A 160 -10.62 -0.23 6.93
N GLY A 161 -9.50 0.02 6.27
CA GLY A 161 -8.15 0.24 6.84
C GLY A 161 -7.59 -0.75 7.87
N SER A 162 -8.26 -1.86 8.19
CA SER A 162 -7.95 -2.69 9.34
C SER A 162 -6.62 -3.40 9.17
N LYS A 163 -5.62 -3.03 9.99
CA LYS A 163 -4.29 -3.65 10.00
C LYS A 163 -4.21 -4.72 11.05
N LEU A 164 -3.50 -5.80 10.75
CA LEU A 164 -3.14 -6.80 11.74
C LEU A 164 -2.12 -6.20 12.72
N PHE A 165 -2.48 -6.13 14.00
CA PHE A 165 -1.62 -5.73 15.09
C PHE A 165 -1.37 -6.93 16.01
N ARG A 166 -0.15 -7.04 16.53
CA ARG A 166 0.23 -8.08 17.48
C ARG A 166 1.06 -7.48 18.61
N GLU A 167 0.69 -7.81 19.83
CA GLU A 167 1.40 -7.37 21.03
C GLU A 167 1.59 -8.53 22.02
N ARG A 168 2.60 -8.40 22.88
CA ARG A 168 2.83 -9.33 23.99
C ARG A 168 2.24 -8.77 25.26
N LEU A 169 1.38 -9.55 25.91
CA LEU A 169 0.74 -9.18 27.16
C LEU A 169 1.49 -9.86 28.33
N THR A 170 1.86 -9.08 29.34
CA THR A 170 2.50 -9.60 30.56
C THR A 170 1.46 -9.73 31.66
N ILE A 171 1.18 -10.97 32.07
CA ILE A 171 0.17 -11.25 33.10
C ILE A 171 0.74 -10.94 34.47
N ALA A 172 0.24 -9.88 35.11
CA ALA A 172 0.69 -9.46 36.44
C ALA A 172 -0.11 -10.13 37.58
N THR A 173 -1.35 -10.51 37.30
CA THR A 173 -2.28 -11.13 38.24
C THR A 173 -2.98 -12.29 37.55
N GLN A 174 -3.15 -13.41 38.26
CA GLN A 174 -3.82 -14.59 37.71
C GLN A 174 -5.19 -14.23 37.11
N ASN A 175 -5.49 -14.80 35.94
CA ASN A 175 -6.73 -14.59 35.18
C ASN A 175 -7.01 -13.13 34.78
N THR A 176 -6.04 -12.22 34.91
CA THR A 176 -6.20 -10.81 34.56
C THR A 176 -5.34 -10.48 33.34
N VAL A 177 -6.01 -10.27 32.20
CA VAL A 177 -5.36 -9.83 30.96
C VAL A 177 -5.20 -8.31 31.02
N PRO A 178 -3.98 -7.76 30.78
CA PRO A 178 -3.79 -6.32 30.62
C PRO A 178 -4.67 -5.73 29.52
N VAL A 179 -4.95 -4.43 29.59
CA VAL A 179 -5.61 -3.72 28.50
C VAL A 179 -4.74 -3.74 27.25
N LEU A 180 -5.37 -3.91 26.10
CA LEU A 180 -4.72 -3.88 24.79
C LEU A 180 -4.17 -2.47 24.49
N ALA A 181 -3.10 -2.39 23.70
CA ALA A 181 -2.53 -1.10 23.29
C ALA A 181 -3.48 -0.35 22.34
N LYS A 182 -4.11 -1.08 21.42
CA LYS A 182 -5.04 -0.56 20.40
C LYS A 182 -6.42 -1.20 20.52
N THR A 183 -7.47 -0.49 20.11
CA THR A 183 -8.84 -1.01 20.10
C THR A 183 -9.02 -1.97 18.92
N PRO A 184 -9.44 -3.22 19.14
CA PRO A 184 -9.85 -4.09 18.06
C PRO A 184 -11.00 -3.47 17.27
N ASP A 185 -10.89 -3.47 15.94
CA ASP A 185 -11.91 -2.93 15.03
C ASP A 185 -13.22 -3.74 15.10
N GLN A 186 -13.11 -5.04 15.39
CA GLN A 186 -14.22 -5.96 15.56
C GLN A 186 -13.94 -6.88 16.76
N ALA A 187 -14.94 -7.01 17.64
CA ALA A 187 -14.81 -7.78 18.87
C ALA A 187 -14.52 -9.28 18.63
N TYR A 188 -14.86 -9.81 17.47
CA TYR A 188 -14.66 -11.22 17.12
C TYR A 188 -13.31 -11.52 16.43
N ASN A 189 -12.47 -10.51 16.19
CA ASN A 189 -11.17 -10.66 15.51
C ASN A 189 -9.97 -10.72 16.47
N LEU A 190 -10.20 -10.77 17.78
CA LEU A 190 -9.13 -10.96 18.77
C LEU A 190 -8.83 -12.45 18.95
N VAL A 191 -7.56 -12.80 18.82
CA VAL A 191 -6.99 -14.11 19.17
C VAL A 191 -5.91 -13.91 20.22
N LEU A 192 -6.01 -14.63 21.34
CA LEU A 192 -4.92 -14.78 22.29
C LEU A 192 -4.19 -16.09 22.00
N ILE A 193 -2.87 -16.00 21.94
CA ILE A 193 -1.98 -17.15 21.79
C ILE A 193 -1.29 -17.33 23.15
N ILE A 194 -1.71 -18.35 23.89
CA ILE A 194 -1.23 -18.63 25.25
C ILE A 194 -0.37 -19.90 25.18
N ASN A 195 0.93 -19.77 25.45
CA ASN A 195 1.91 -20.85 25.34
C ASN A 195 1.87 -21.60 24.00
N GLY A 196 1.51 -20.91 22.92
CA GLY A 196 1.40 -21.46 21.57
C GLY A 196 0.03 -22.06 21.20
N LEU A 197 -0.93 -22.06 22.12
CA LEU A 197 -2.33 -22.45 21.84
C LEU A 197 -3.18 -21.22 21.57
N GLU A 198 -4.01 -21.29 20.54
CA GLU A 198 -4.86 -20.17 20.12
C GLU A 198 -6.25 -20.24 20.77
N TYR A 199 -6.69 -19.10 21.30
CA TYR A 199 -8.00 -18.88 21.90
C TYR A 199 -8.63 -17.67 21.23
N SER A 200 -9.87 -17.81 20.75
CA SER A 200 -10.60 -16.72 20.10
C SER A 200 -11.89 -16.41 20.86
N THR A 201 -12.47 -15.24 20.56
CA THR A 201 -13.76 -14.79 21.08
C THR A 201 -14.97 -15.49 20.43
N LEU A 202 -14.75 -16.36 19.44
CA LEU A 202 -15.81 -17.11 18.77
C LEU A 202 -16.36 -18.19 19.70
N GLY A 203 -17.68 -18.19 19.92
CA GLY A 203 -18.35 -19.19 20.78
C GLY A 203 -19.40 -18.64 21.76
N GLY A 204 -19.61 -17.33 21.82
CA GLY A 204 -20.65 -16.73 22.67
C GLY A 204 -20.40 -16.98 24.16
N GLY A 205 -21.42 -17.43 24.90
CA GLY A 205 -21.33 -17.64 26.36
C GLY A 205 -20.29 -18.67 26.83
N SER A 206 -19.82 -19.54 25.93
CA SER A 206 -18.76 -20.52 26.20
C SER A 206 -17.39 -20.07 25.66
N ALA A 207 -17.24 -18.85 25.16
CA ALA A 207 -15.95 -18.38 24.67
C ALA A 207 -14.95 -18.30 25.84
N PRO A 208 -13.68 -18.69 25.62
CA PRO A 208 -12.62 -18.59 26.62
C PRO A 208 -12.30 -17.14 27.00
N MET A 209 -12.70 -16.19 26.15
CA MET A 209 -12.51 -14.77 26.40
C MET A 209 -13.60 -13.91 25.73
N SER A 210 -13.77 -12.69 26.23
CA SER A 210 -14.57 -11.64 25.61
C SER A 210 -13.78 -10.33 25.56
N VAL A 211 -14.16 -9.44 24.65
CA VAL A 211 -13.50 -8.14 24.49
C VAL A 211 -14.53 -7.02 24.43
N SER A 212 -14.23 -5.91 25.11
CA SER A 212 -15.02 -4.68 25.06
C SER A 212 -14.06 -3.50 25.05
N GLY A 213 -14.01 -2.76 23.94
CA GLY A 213 -12.96 -1.77 23.71
C GLY A 213 -11.57 -2.43 23.78
N LYS A 214 -10.68 -1.91 24.62
CA LYS A 214 -9.33 -2.45 24.85
C LYS A 214 -9.29 -3.52 25.96
N THR A 215 -10.41 -3.78 26.65
CA THR A 215 -10.44 -4.68 27.80
C THR A 215 -10.75 -6.10 27.35
N VAL A 216 -9.89 -7.04 27.72
CA VAL A 216 -10.09 -8.48 27.50
C VAL A 216 -10.44 -9.14 28.82
N THR A 217 -11.55 -9.89 28.84
CA THR A 217 -11.95 -10.70 30.00
C THR A 217 -11.66 -12.15 29.70
N TRP A 218 -10.85 -12.79 30.55
CA TRP A 218 -10.53 -14.20 30.47
C TRP A 218 -11.49 -15.05 31.30
N SER A 219 -11.94 -16.17 30.75
CA SER A 219 -12.79 -17.14 31.44
C SER A 219 -12.04 -18.46 31.59
N ALA A 220 -11.38 -18.62 32.75
CA ALA A 220 -10.63 -19.83 33.07
C ALA A 220 -11.49 -21.10 33.01
N SER A 221 -12.77 -21.01 33.40
CA SER A 221 -13.71 -22.12 33.34
C SER A 221 -14.02 -22.54 31.89
N ASN A 222 -14.14 -21.59 30.98
CA ASN A 222 -14.43 -21.87 29.57
C ASN A 222 -13.16 -22.33 28.82
N ALA A 223 -12.00 -21.80 29.21
CA ALA A 223 -10.72 -22.18 28.63
C ALA A 223 -10.16 -23.51 29.18
N GLY A 224 -10.60 -23.93 30.37
CA GLY A 224 -10.15 -25.15 31.04
C GLY A 224 -8.86 -25.01 31.85
N PHE A 225 -8.34 -23.79 32.01
CA PHE A 225 -7.13 -23.51 32.81
C PHE A 225 -7.08 -22.05 33.28
N ASN A 226 -6.30 -21.80 34.33
CA ASN A 226 -6.01 -20.44 34.80
C ASN A 226 -4.89 -19.82 33.99
N LEU A 227 -5.01 -18.52 33.70
CA LEU A 227 -3.93 -17.75 33.12
C LEU A 227 -2.96 -17.31 34.23
N ASP A 228 -1.73 -17.79 34.18
CA ASP A 228 -0.72 -17.55 35.21
C ASP A 228 0.30 -16.47 34.80
N THR A 229 1.00 -15.90 35.77
CA THR A 229 1.98 -14.84 35.54
C THR A 229 3.22 -15.30 34.77
N THR A 230 3.39 -16.60 34.60
CA THR A 230 4.48 -17.23 33.85
C THR A 230 4.10 -17.56 32.41
N ASP A 231 2.82 -17.42 32.04
CA ASP A 231 2.35 -17.76 30.70
C ASP A 231 2.83 -16.74 29.66
N LYS A 232 3.19 -17.27 28.49
CA LYS A 232 3.47 -16.43 27.33
C LYS A 232 2.17 -16.12 26.62
N VAL A 233 1.72 -14.88 26.71
CA VAL A 233 0.46 -14.41 26.09
C VAL A 233 0.77 -13.40 25.00
N ASP A 234 0.46 -13.76 23.75
CA ASP A 234 0.52 -12.84 22.61
C ASP A 234 -0.92 -12.57 22.12
N ALA A 235 -1.30 -11.31 21.95
CA ALA A 235 -2.59 -10.91 21.39
C ALA A 235 -2.43 -10.55 19.91
N SER A 236 -3.30 -11.07 19.05
CA SER A 236 -3.32 -10.79 17.61
C SER A 236 -4.73 -10.36 17.22
N TYR A 237 -4.87 -9.18 16.63
CA TYR A 237 -6.16 -8.61 16.26
C TYR A 237 -6.04 -7.55 15.18
N THR A 238 -7.15 -7.21 14.54
CA THR A 238 -7.23 -6.13 13.56
C THR A 238 -7.62 -4.81 14.24
N THR A 239 -7.10 -3.68 13.76
CA THR A 239 -7.36 -2.35 14.34
C THR A 239 -7.32 -1.26 13.28
N LEU A 240 -8.06 -0.17 13.55
CA LEU A 240 -8.10 1.07 12.74
C LEU A 240 -7.17 2.17 13.30
N GLU A 241 -6.56 1.94 14.48
CA GLU A 241 -5.54 2.80 15.10
C GLU A 241 -4.14 2.44 14.59
#